data_AF-A0A1G1YEQ2-F1
#
_entry.id   AF-A0A1G1YEQ2-F1
#
_cell.length_a   1.000
_cell.length_b   1.000
_cell.length_c   1.000
_cell.angle_alpha   90.00
_cell.angle_beta   90.00
_cell.angle_gamma   90.00
#
_symmetry.space_group_name_H-M   'P 1'
#
loop_
_entity.id
_entity.type
_entity.pdbx_description
1 polymer ?
#
loop_
_entity_poly.entity_id
_entity_poly.type
_entity_poly.pdbx_seq_one_letter_code
_entity_poly.pdbx_strand_id
1 'polypeptide(L)'
;MKNISVKKIILDFLLTLGIILIFGLIDYFSHQLSAEYAVPPRYFPNKIIFGTIIGAISFWLLAGVKRPWLKALIFSVIIAALLQIRYFFEGYPLDFVILFLFIHFVILWLVSWGAFKFLKLND
;
A
#
# COMPACT_ATOMS: atom_id res chain seq x y z
N MET A 1 9.87 -23.17 15.93
CA MET A 1 9.25 -21.91 15.47
C MET A 1 9.96 -20.75 16.18
N LYS A 2 10.50 -19.76 15.45
CA LYS A 2 11.08 -18.56 16.12
C LYS A 2 9.96 -17.87 16.89
N ASN A 3 10.17 -17.55 18.17
CA ASN A 3 9.25 -16.72 18.94
C ASN A 3 9.17 -15.34 18.27
N ILE A 4 8.06 -15.05 17.59
CA ILE A 4 7.81 -13.73 17.04
C ILE A 4 7.47 -12.81 18.21
N SER A 5 8.30 -11.79 18.43
CA SER A 5 8.03 -10.80 19.48
C SER A 5 6.80 -9.99 19.13
N VAL A 6 5.87 -9.84 20.07
CA VAL A 6 4.69 -8.94 19.95
C VAL A 6 5.13 -7.51 19.57
N LYS A 7 6.28 -7.06 20.09
CA LYS A 7 6.86 -5.76 19.74
C LYS A 7 7.17 -5.63 18.24
N LYS A 8 7.69 -6.70 17.61
CA LYS A 8 7.99 -6.73 16.17
C LYS A 8 6.70 -6.65 15.36
N ILE A 9 5.67 -7.42 15.74
CA ILE A 9 4.35 -7.39 15.11
C ILE A 9 3.75 -5.98 15.16
N ILE A 10 3.76 -5.33 16.33
CA ILE A 10 3.24 -3.97 16.48
C ILE A 10 4.03 -2.99 15.61
N LEU A 11 5.36 -3.09 15.57
CA LEU A 11 6.19 -2.21 14.76
C LEU A 11 5.94 -2.38 13.26
N ASP A 12 5.84 -3.63 12.78
CA ASP A 12 5.53 -3.94 11.39
C ASP A 12 4.15 -3.39 11.00
N PHE A 13 3.17 -3.48 11.91
CA PHE A 13 1.84 -2.93 11.71
C PHE A 13 1.87 -1.40 11.64
N LEU A 14 2.52 -0.73 12.60
CA LEU A 14 2.64 0.73 12.63
C LEU A 14 3.38 1.28 11.40
N LEU A 15 4.42 0.57 10.97
CA LEU A 15 5.13 0.89 9.73
C LEU A 15 4.19 0.81 8.52
N THR A 16 3.47 -0.29 8.40
CA THR A 16 2.54 -0.49 7.30
C THR A 16 1.47 0.59 7.32
N LEU A 17 0.90 0.89 8.48
CA LEU A 17 -0.07 1.97 8.65
C LEU A 17 0.53 3.31 8.18
N GLY A 18 1.77 3.62 8.58
CA GLY A 18 2.47 4.82 8.12
C GLY A 18 2.61 4.90 6.60
N ILE A 19 3.03 3.80 5.95
CA ILE A 19 3.13 3.72 4.48
C ILE A 19 1.76 3.97 3.84
N ILE A 20 0.70 3.32 4.35
CA ILE A 20 -0.65 3.42 3.80
C ILE A 20 -1.27 4.80 4.02
N LEU A 21 -0.98 5.46 5.15
CA LEU A 21 -1.43 6.83 5.42
C LEU A 21 -0.76 7.84 4.48
N ILE A 22 0.55 7.73 4.28
CA ILE A 22 1.28 8.61 3.34
C ILE A 22 0.77 8.38 1.91
N PHE A 23 0.64 7.11 1.50
CA PHE A 23 0.05 6.75 0.21
C PHE A 23 -1.37 7.31 0.07
N GLY A 24 -2.23 7.10 1.07
CA GLY A 24 -3.61 7.55 1.07
C GLY A 24 -3.74 9.07 1.02
N LEU A 25 -2.82 9.80 1.64
CA LEU A 25 -2.77 11.26 1.56
C LEU A 25 -2.43 11.75 0.15
N ILE A 26 -1.40 11.19 -0.48
CA ILE A 26 -1.01 11.57 -1.86
C ILE A 26 -2.15 11.22 -2.82
N ASP A 27 -2.72 10.02 -2.67
CA ASP A 27 -3.83 9.56 -3.47
C ASP A 27 -5.10 10.40 -3.28
N TYR A 28 -5.36 10.87 -2.06
CA TYR A 28 -6.44 11.81 -1.78
C TYR A 28 -6.33 13.05 -2.65
N PHE A 29 -5.15 13.67 -2.71
CA PHE A 29 -4.94 14.83 -3.57
C PHE A 29 -5.08 14.49 -5.05
N SER A 30 -4.59 13.33 -5.51
CA SER A 30 -4.77 12.88 -6.89
C SER A 30 -6.25 12.80 -7.30
N HIS A 31 -7.12 12.32 -6.41
CA HIS A 31 -8.57 12.25 -6.63
C HIS A 31 -9.30 13.61 -6.53
N GLN A 32 -8.62 14.68 -6.11
CA GLN A 32 -9.14 16.05 -6.15
C GLN A 32 -8.73 16.82 -7.42
N LEU A 33 -7.84 16.28 -8.26
CA LEU A 33 -7.33 16.98 -9.44
C LEU A 33 -8.35 17.08 -10.58
N SER A 34 -9.31 16.14 -10.66
CA SER A 34 -10.35 16.10 -11.68
C SER A 34 -11.61 15.44 -11.14
N ALA A 35 -12.78 15.88 -11.59
CA ALA A 35 -14.05 15.25 -11.26
C ALA A 35 -14.14 13.79 -11.77
N GLU A 36 -13.48 13.48 -12.88
CA GLU A 36 -13.38 12.12 -13.42
C GLU A 36 -12.60 11.18 -12.51
N TYR A 37 -11.75 11.76 -11.64
CA TYR A 37 -11.00 11.02 -10.66
C TYR A 37 -11.72 10.92 -9.32
N ALA A 38 -12.94 11.44 -9.18
CA ALA A 38 -13.60 11.45 -7.88
C ALA A 38 -13.91 10.03 -7.39
N VAL A 39 -13.70 9.81 -6.10
CA VAL A 39 -14.08 8.59 -5.40
C VAL A 39 -15.03 8.96 -4.24
N PRO A 40 -15.95 8.06 -3.84
CA PRO A 40 -16.88 8.37 -2.77
C PRO A 40 -16.15 8.55 -1.43
N PRO A 41 -16.64 9.37 -0.48
CA PRO A 41 -15.94 9.66 0.79
C PRO A 41 -15.57 8.41 1.61
N ARG A 42 -16.38 7.34 1.54
CA ARG A 42 -16.12 6.05 2.19
C ARG A 42 -14.87 5.31 1.67
N TYR A 43 -14.33 5.73 0.53
CA TYR A 43 -13.21 5.10 -0.14
C TYR A 43 -11.94 5.10 0.72
N PHE A 44 -11.54 6.26 1.25
CA PHE A 44 -10.29 6.42 2.00
C PHE A 44 -10.28 5.69 3.34
N PRO A 45 -11.33 5.75 4.19
CA PRO A 45 -11.38 4.92 5.39
C PRO A 45 -11.22 3.42 5.09
N ASN A 46 -11.93 2.91 4.07
CA ASN A 46 -11.80 1.52 3.66
C ASN A 46 -10.39 1.21 3.13
N LYS A 47 -9.80 2.10 2.34
CA LYS A 47 -8.41 1.96 1.86
C LYS A 47 -7.43 1.88 3.02
N ILE A 48 -7.57 2.73 4.04
CA ILE A 48 -6.66 2.74 5.18
C ILE A 48 -6.79 1.44 5.97
N ILE A 49 -8.01 1.00 6.28
CA ILE A 49 -8.26 -0.23 7.06
C ILE A 49 -7.74 -1.46 6.30
N PHE A 50 -8.26 -1.71 5.09
CA PHE A 50 -7.92 -2.90 4.33
C PHE A 50 -6.48 -2.85 3.80
N GLY A 51 -6.01 -1.68 3.36
CA GLY A 51 -4.64 -1.49 2.92
C GLY A 51 -3.63 -1.76 4.03
N THR A 52 -3.94 -1.37 5.28
CA THR A 52 -3.07 -1.68 6.42
C THR A 52 -3.07 -3.17 6.75
N ILE A 53 -4.24 -3.83 6.74
CA ILE A 53 -4.33 -5.27 7.02
C ILE A 53 -3.57 -6.08 5.95
N ILE A 54 -3.87 -5.84 4.68
CA ILE A 54 -3.23 -6.54 3.56
C ILE A 54 -1.74 -6.17 3.49
N GLY A 55 -1.38 -4.92 3.77
CA GLY A 55 0.01 -4.48 3.84
C GLY A 55 0.78 -5.24 4.92
N ALA A 56 0.22 -5.39 6.12
CA ALA A 56 0.88 -6.09 7.21
C ALA A 56 1.09 -7.57 6.87
N ILE A 57 0.07 -8.23 6.29
CA ILE A 57 0.18 -9.60 5.79
C ILE A 57 1.26 -9.71 4.72
N SER A 58 1.26 -8.81 3.73
CA SER A 58 2.25 -8.78 2.65
C SER A 58 3.66 -8.57 3.20
N PHE A 59 3.82 -7.66 4.16
CA PHE A 59 5.09 -7.37 4.79
C PHE A 59 5.69 -8.61 5.50
N TRP A 60 4.85 -9.39 6.17
CA TRP A 60 5.24 -10.65 6.82
C TRP A 60 5.56 -11.76 5.83
N LEU A 61 4.77 -11.92 4.77
CA LEU A 61 5.07 -12.88 3.70
C LEU A 61 6.41 -12.56 3.02
N LEU A 62 6.79 -11.30 2.99
CA LEU A 62 8.05 -10.82 2.44
C LEU A 62 9.19 -10.71 3.46
N ALA A 63 9.06 -11.32 4.65
CA ALA A 63 10.10 -11.29 5.68
C ALA A 63 11.44 -11.89 5.22
N GLY A 64 11.44 -12.81 4.25
CA GLY A 64 12.66 -13.38 3.67
C GLY A 64 13.34 -12.49 2.62
N VAL A 65 12.70 -11.41 2.17
CA VAL A 65 13.21 -10.55 1.10
C VAL A 65 14.12 -9.45 1.68
N LYS A 66 15.43 -9.71 1.68
CA LYS A 66 16.43 -8.80 2.27
C LYS A 66 16.70 -7.52 1.49
N ARG A 67 16.39 -7.49 0.19
CA ARG A 67 16.64 -6.33 -0.68
C ARG A 67 15.46 -5.34 -0.52
N PRO A 68 15.66 -4.14 0.05
CA PRO A 68 14.54 -3.24 0.35
C PRO A 68 13.76 -2.81 -0.89
N TRP A 69 14.44 -2.58 -2.01
CA TRP A 69 13.79 -2.22 -3.28
C TRP A 69 12.91 -3.34 -3.84
N LEU A 70 13.32 -4.60 -3.68
CA LEU A 70 12.56 -5.75 -4.16
C LEU A 70 11.37 -6.01 -3.24
N LYS A 71 11.56 -5.86 -1.93
CA LYS A 71 10.48 -5.93 -0.95
C LYS A 71 9.42 -4.86 -1.23
N ALA A 72 9.85 -3.62 -1.48
CA ALA A 72 8.98 -2.52 -1.87
C ALA A 72 8.24 -2.82 -3.18
N LEU A 73 8.96 -3.29 -4.21
CA LEU A 73 8.37 -3.65 -5.50
C LEU A 73 7.23 -4.65 -5.34
N ILE A 74 7.49 -5.78 -4.66
CA ILE A 74 6.48 -6.83 -4.49
C ILE A 74 5.31 -6.34 -3.63
N PHE A 75 5.59 -5.63 -2.53
CA PHE A 75 4.57 -5.02 -1.67
C PHE A 75 3.64 -4.09 -2.47
N SER A 76 4.21 -3.21 -3.29
CA SER A 76 3.45 -2.26 -4.11
C SER A 76 2.63 -2.94 -5.18
N VAL A 77 3.16 -3.98 -5.85
CA VAL A 77 2.39 -4.78 -6.81
C VAL A 77 1.17 -5.40 -6.15
N ILE A 78 1.33 -6.04 -4.98
CA ILE A 78 0.23 -6.71 -4.27
C ILE A 78 -0.87 -5.70 -3.91
N ILE A 79 -0.50 -4.58 -3.27
CA ILE A 79 -1.46 -3.59 -2.79
C ILE A 79 -2.15 -2.88 -3.96
N ALA A 80 -1.40 -2.44 -4.97
CA ALA A 80 -1.96 -1.74 -6.12
C ALA A 80 -2.89 -2.64 -6.95
N ALA A 81 -2.53 -3.91 -7.15
CA ALA A 81 -3.39 -4.86 -7.85
C ALA A 81 -4.72 -5.10 -7.12
N LEU A 82 -4.69 -5.26 -5.78
CA LEU A 82 -5.89 -5.47 -4.99
C LEU A 82 -6.81 -4.23 -4.97
N LEU A 83 -6.23 -3.03 -4.94
CA LEU A 83 -7.00 -1.78 -5.09
C LEU A 83 -7.68 -1.71 -6.45
N GLN A 84 -7.01 -2.15 -7.52
CA GLN A 84 -7.58 -2.09 -8.87
C GLN A 84 -8.65 -3.14 -9.10
N ILE A 85 -8.48 -4.33 -8.54
CA ILE A 85 -9.55 -5.34 -8.51
C ILE A 85 -10.81 -4.73 -7.87
N ARG A 86 -10.65 -3.99 -6.77
CA ARG A 86 -11.78 -3.32 -6.12
C ARG A 86 -12.42 -2.25 -7.01
N TYR A 87 -11.64 -1.37 -7.65
CA TYR A 87 -12.22 -0.38 -8.57
C TYR A 87 -12.96 -1.03 -9.74
N PHE A 88 -12.40 -2.10 -10.30
CA PHE A 88 -13.05 -2.85 -11.36
C PHE A 88 -14.42 -3.38 -10.91
N PHE A 89 -14.50 -3.96 -9.70
CA PHE A 89 -15.77 -4.43 -9.14
C PHE A 89 -16.72 -3.31 -8.66
N GLU A 90 -16.20 -2.13 -8.32
CA GLU A 90 -17.02 -0.94 -8.03
C GLU A 90 -17.57 -0.27 -9.31
N GLY A 91 -17.19 -0.76 -10.50
CA GLY A 91 -17.74 -0.32 -11.79
C GLY A 91 -17.02 0.87 -12.42
N TYR A 92 -15.78 1.18 -11.99
CA TYR A 92 -15.01 2.25 -12.62
C TYR A 92 -14.59 1.89 -14.06
N PRO A 93 -14.50 2.88 -14.97
CA PRO A 93 -14.00 2.68 -16.32
C PRO A 93 -12.61 2.03 -16.37
N LEU A 94 -12.35 1.20 -17.38
CA LEU A 94 -11.11 0.41 -17.46
C LEU A 94 -9.86 1.28 -17.60
N ASP A 95 -9.95 2.38 -18.34
CA ASP A 95 -8.92 3.40 -18.47
C ASP A 95 -8.58 4.05 -17.12
N PHE A 96 -9.59 4.38 -16.31
CA PHE A 96 -9.39 4.82 -14.92
C PHE A 96 -8.65 3.75 -14.10
N VAL A 97 -9.11 2.49 -14.18
CA VAL A 97 -8.48 1.38 -13.43
C VAL A 97 -7.02 1.19 -13.86
N ILE A 98 -6.71 1.24 -15.14
CA ILE A 98 -5.34 1.09 -15.63
C ILE A 98 -4.48 2.29 -15.22
N LEU A 99 -4.98 3.52 -15.39
CA LEU A 99 -4.25 4.73 -15.01
C LEU A 99 -3.91 4.72 -13.52
N PHE A 100 -4.90 4.47 -12.67
CA PHE A 100 -4.69 4.43 -11.22
C PHE A 100 -3.86 3.22 -10.78
N LEU A 101 -3.78 2.13 -11.56
CA LEU A 101 -2.87 1.02 -11.27
C LEU A 101 -1.43 1.54 -11.29
N PHE A 102 -1.07 2.26 -12.35
CA PHE A 102 0.27 2.83 -12.50
C PHE A 102 0.54 3.90 -11.45
N ILE A 103 -0.40 4.82 -11.22
CA ILE A 103 -0.25 5.89 -10.22
C ILE A 103 -0.08 5.28 -8.81
N HIS A 104 -0.96 4.36 -8.40
CA HIS A 104 -0.89 3.72 -7.10
C HIS A 104 0.39 2.91 -6.94
N PHE A 105 0.78 2.14 -7.96
CA PHE A 105 2.02 1.38 -7.94
C PHE A 105 3.24 2.29 -7.72
N VAL A 106 3.36 3.37 -8.49
CA VAL A 106 4.52 4.28 -8.40
C VAL A 106 4.59 4.94 -7.03
N ILE A 107 3.46 5.47 -6.52
CA ILE A 107 3.43 6.13 -5.20
C ILE A 107 3.78 5.12 -4.10
N LEU A 108 3.11 3.96 -4.09
CA LEU A 108 3.37 2.92 -3.09
C LEU A 108 4.82 2.44 -3.15
N TRP A 109 5.41 2.31 -4.34
CA TRP A 109 6.77 1.85 -4.50
C TRP A 109 7.76 2.86 -3.91
N LEU A 110 7.59 4.15 -4.22
CA LEU A 110 8.46 5.20 -3.66
C LEU A 110 8.34 5.30 -2.13
N VAL A 111 7.11 5.31 -1.60
CA VAL A 111 6.87 5.43 -0.16
C VAL A 111 7.40 4.20 0.60
N SER A 112 7.06 2.99 0.13
CA SER A 112 7.50 1.76 0.79
C SER A 112 9.00 1.52 0.63
N TRP A 113 9.59 1.88 -0.52
CA TRP A 113 11.05 1.81 -0.70
C TRP A 113 11.78 2.73 0.26
N GLY A 114 11.34 3.99 0.40
CA GLY A 114 11.89 4.90 1.40
C GLY A 114 11.80 4.30 2.81
N ALA A 115 10.61 3.85 3.20
CA ALA A 115 10.39 3.22 4.50
C ALA A 115 11.31 2.01 4.73
N PHE A 116 11.37 1.05 3.80
CA PHE A 116 12.19 -0.16 3.96
C PHE A 116 13.69 0.10 3.87
N LYS A 117 14.12 1.12 3.10
CA LYS A 117 15.55 1.49 2.97
C LYS A 117 16.06 2.15 4.24
N PHE A 118 15.30 3.10 4.80
CA PHE A 118 15.77 3.92 5.93
C PHE A 118 15.52 3.27 7.29
N LEU A 119 14.46 2.47 7.43
CA LEU A 119 14.11 1.94 8.75
C LEU A 119 14.89 0.69 9.16
N LYS A 120 15.85 0.20 8.35
CA LYS A 120 16.70 -0.98 8.59
C LYS A 120 16.03 -1.92 9.61
N LEU A 121 14.86 -2.44 9.24
CA LEU A 121 14.12 -3.33 10.12
C LEU A 121 14.97 -4.58 10.20
N ASN A 122 15.71 -4.69 11.30
CA ASN A 122 16.68 -5.74 11.51
C ASN A 122 16.00 -7.09 11.25
N ASP A 123 16.51 -7.80 10.25
CA ASP A 123 16.13 -9.18 9.95
C ASP A 123 16.25 -10.06 11.20
#